data_AF-A0A954Q0A4-F1
#
_entry.id   AF-A0A954Q0A4-F1
#
_cell.length_a   1.000
_cell.length_b   1.000
_cell.length_c   1.000
_cell.angle_alpha   90.00
_cell.angle_beta   90.00
_cell.angle_gamma   90.00
#
_symmetry.space_group_name_H-M   'P 1'
#
loop_
_entity.id
_entity.type
_entity.pdbx_description
1 polymer ?
#
loop_
_entity_poly.entity_id
_entity_poly.type
_entity_poly.pdbx_seq_one_letter_code
_entity_poly.pdbx_strand_id
1 'polypeptide(L)'
;TPVECILGLFGLVNAGVVLSSVGTGTWLVLAGLLLGKPIGITTMTLLAEKGFRLQKPAGMDYRHVVTLGMVAGIGFTVALFVSVAAFKIPGTTQDSVKMGALLSFGAAPLAVVIAKILSVRPGELVGDEVEAESGSDIGADVSAAE
;
A
#
# COMPACT_ATOMS: atom_id res chain seq x y z
N THR A 1 -7.86 -9.22 13.26
CA THR A 1 -6.85 -9.53 14.29
C THR A 1 -6.69 -8.38 15.30
N PRO A 2 -6.12 -8.58 16.51
CA PRO A 2 -5.93 -7.49 17.49
C PRO A 2 -5.21 -6.26 16.92
N VAL A 3 -4.30 -6.47 15.97
CA VAL A 3 -3.53 -5.42 15.29
C VAL A 3 -4.42 -4.50 14.46
N GLU A 4 -5.44 -5.01 13.77
CA GLU A 4 -6.38 -4.18 13.00
C GLU A 4 -7.16 -3.23 13.90
N CYS A 5 -7.60 -3.70 15.07
CA CYS A 5 -8.28 -2.85 16.06
C CYS A 5 -7.36 -1.73 16.55
N ILE A 6 -6.09 -2.04 16.83
CA ILE A 6 -5.09 -1.06 17.26
C ILE A 6 -4.81 -0.04 16.15
N LEU A 7 -4.61 -0.48 14.91
CA LEU A 7 -4.35 0.40 13.77
C LEU A 7 -5.58 1.26 13.42
N GLY A 8 -6.78 0.71 13.54
CA GLY A 8 -8.03 1.44 13.36
C GLY A 8 -8.22 2.52 14.42
N LEU A 9 -8.00 2.18 15.69
CA LEU A 9 -8.09 3.13 16.79
C LEU A 9 -6.98 4.20 16.74
N PHE A 10 -5.76 3.81 16.36
CA PHE A 10 -4.65 4.72 16.08
C PHE A 10 -5.01 5.72 14.98
N GLY A 11 -5.55 5.23 13.87
CA GLY A 11 -6.02 6.04 12.76
C GLY A 11 -7.11 7.00 13.20
N LEU A 12 -8.11 6.52 13.95
CA LEU A 12 -9.23 7.34 14.42
C LEU A 12 -8.78 8.49 15.34
N VAL A 13 -7.88 8.21 16.29
CA VAL A 13 -7.34 9.22 17.22
C VAL A 13 -6.50 10.27 16.48
N ASN A 14 -5.74 9.87 15.47
CA ASN A 14 -4.81 10.77 14.75
C ASN A 14 -5.40 11.42 13.49
N ALA A 15 -6.53 10.93 13.00
CA ALA A 15 -7.27 11.48 11.86
C ALA A 15 -8.02 12.78 12.19
N GLY A 16 -8.26 13.08 13.48
CA GLY A 16 -8.88 14.32 13.91
C GLY A 16 -7.97 15.50 13.61
N VAL A 17 -8.12 16.11 12.43
CA VAL A 17 -7.33 17.24 11.98
C VAL A 17 -8.23 18.36 11.46
N VAL A 18 -7.77 19.60 11.61
CA VAL A 18 -8.55 20.77 11.18
C VAL A 18 -8.50 20.87 9.65
N LEU A 19 -9.66 20.75 8.99
CA LEU A 19 -9.76 20.79 7.52
C LEU A 19 -9.34 22.13 6.91
N SER A 20 -9.29 23.20 7.70
CA SER A 20 -8.79 24.50 7.25
C SER A 20 -7.25 24.56 7.12
N SER A 21 -6.53 23.55 7.62
CA SER A 21 -5.07 23.51 7.61
C SER A 21 -4.49 22.92 6.31
N VAL A 22 -5.08 23.23 5.16
CA VAL A 22 -4.53 22.85 3.85
C VAL A 22 -3.29 23.69 3.58
N GLY A 23 -2.15 23.03 3.42
CA GLY A 23 -0.87 23.70 3.20
C GLY A 23 0.04 22.90 2.27
N THR A 24 1.27 23.36 2.11
CA THR A 24 2.27 22.71 1.25
C THR A 24 2.51 21.24 1.65
N GLY A 25 2.47 20.93 2.95
CA GLY A 25 2.62 19.56 3.46
C GLY A 25 1.54 18.60 2.97
N THR A 26 0.30 19.08 2.78
CA THR A 26 -0.81 18.29 2.26
C THR A 26 -0.51 17.78 0.86
N TRP A 27 -0.10 18.69 -0.02
CA TRP A 27 0.23 18.36 -1.41
C TRP A 27 1.48 17.48 -1.52
N LEU A 28 2.50 17.74 -0.70
CA LEU A 28 3.74 16.95 -0.69
C LEU A 28 3.49 15.49 -0.30
N VAL A 29 2.73 15.27 0.78
CA VAL A 29 2.39 13.91 1.24
C VAL A 29 1.45 13.23 0.25
N LEU A 30 0.43 13.93 -0.22
CA LEU A 30 -0.54 13.38 -1.17
C LEU A 30 0.15 12.96 -2.48
N ALA A 31 0.98 13.84 -3.06
CA ALA A 31 1.75 13.53 -4.27
C ALA A 31 2.78 12.43 -4.01
N GLY A 32 3.45 12.44 -2.85
CA GLY A 32 4.38 11.38 -2.47
C GLY A 32 3.72 10.00 -2.37
N LEU A 33 2.50 9.93 -1.84
CA LEU A 33 1.75 8.66 -1.75
C LEU A 33 1.16 8.25 -3.09
N LEU A 34 0.55 9.18 -3.83
CA LEU A 34 -0.12 8.90 -5.11
C LEU A 34 0.84 8.65 -6.26
N LEU A 35 1.99 9.33 -6.31
CA LEU A 35 2.97 9.18 -7.39
C LEU A 35 4.17 8.33 -6.94
N GLY A 36 4.66 8.53 -5.72
CA GLY A 36 5.86 7.86 -5.25
C GLY A 36 5.71 6.34 -5.17
N LYS A 37 4.57 5.83 -4.67
CA LYS A 37 4.36 4.38 -4.54
C LYS A 37 4.18 3.67 -5.89
N PRO A 38 3.33 4.14 -6.82
CA PRO A 38 3.24 3.51 -8.14
C PRO A 38 4.54 3.57 -8.93
N ILE A 39 5.21 4.73 -8.93
CA ILE A 39 6.49 4.89 -9.64
C ILE A 39 7.56 3.99 -9.02
N GLY A 40 7.65 3.97 -7.68
CA GLY A 40 8.62 3.14 -6.96
C GLY A 40 8.41 1.65 -7.22
N ILE A 41 7.17 1.17 -7.11
CA ILE A 41 6.84 -0.24 -7.36
C ILE A 41 7.14 -0.61 -8.81
N THR A 42 6.68 0.18 -9.78
CA THR A 42 6.90 -0.09 -11.20
C THR A 42 8.39 -0.10 -11.55
N THR A 43 9.15 0.87 -11.04
CA THR A 43 10.61 0.97 -11.30
C THR A 43 11.36 -0.19 -10.66
N MET A 44 11.00 -0.58 -9.43
CA MET A 44 11.62 -1.73 -8.78
C MET A 44 11.30 -3.03 -9.49
N THR A 45 10.07 -3.22 -9.99
CA THR A 45 9.73 -4.38 -10.82
C THR A 45 10.54 -4.41 -12.12
N LEU A 46 10.68 -3.26 -12.80
CA LEU A 46 11.51 -3.16 -14.02
C LEU A 46 12.99 -3.46 -13.75
N LEU A 47 13.51 -2.99 -12.61
CA LEU A 47 14.89 -3.23 -12.20
C LEU A 47 15.10 -4.70 -11.80
N ALA A 48 14.13 -5.32 -11.13
CA ALA A 48 14.16 -6.75 -10.79
C ALA A 48 14.20 -7.62 -12.07
N GLU A 49 13.38 -7.29 -13.06
CA GLU A 49 13.33 -8.02 -14.32
C GLU A 49 14.60 -7.84 -15.16
N LYS A 50 15.03 -6.58 -15.37
CA LYS A 50 16.19 -6.29 -16.24
C LYS A 50 17.53 -6.52 -15.57
N GLY A 51 17.64 -6.20 -14.28
CA GLY A 51 18.87 -6.30 -13.50
C GLY A 51 19.13 -7.70 -12.97
N PHE A 52 18.11 -8.36 -12.42
CA PHE A 52 18.26 -9.66 -11.76
C PHE A 52 17.75 -10.84 -12.57
N ARG A 53 17.17 -10.61 -13.77
CA ARG A 53 16.60 -11.63 -14.66
C ARG A 53 15.56 -12.52 -13.96
N LEU A 54 14.87 -11.97 -12.96
CA LEU A 54 13.79 -12.66 -12.28
C LEU A 54 12.61 -12.81 -13.24
N GLN A 55 12.09 -14.02 -13.36
CA GLN A 55 10.91 -14.29 -14.17
C GLN A 55 9.67 -13.80 -13.42
N LYS A 56 8.84 -13.01 -14.12
CA LYS A 56 7.54 -12.60 -13.57
C LYS A 56 6.62 -13.83 -13.47
N PRO A 57 5.80 -13.95 -12.42
CA PRO A 57 4.84 -15.04 -12.30
C PRO A 57 3.95 -15.14 -13.54
N ALA A 58 3.61 -16.36 -13.93
CA ALA A 58 2.76 -16.61 -15.10
C ALA A 58 1.40 -15.91 -14.90
N GLY A 59 1.06 -14.99 -15.81
CA GLY A 59 -0.19 -14.19 -15.74
C GLY A 59 -0.03 -12.77 -15.20
N MET A 60 1.13 -12.38 -14.68
CA MET A 60 1.37 -11.02 -14.19
C MET A 60 1.86 -10.07 -15.31
N ASP A 61 0.94 -9.29 -15.87
CA ASP A 61 1.27 -8.15 -16.76
C ASP A 61 1.65 -6.89 -15.96
N TYR A 62 2.41 -5.98 -16.56
CA TYR A 62 2.73 -4.65 -16.04
C TYR A 62 1.49 -3.84 -15.63
N ARG A 63 0.34 -4.11 -16.25
CA ARG A 63 -0.95 -3.50 -15.86
C ARG A 63 -1.37 -3.84 -14.42
N HIS A 64 -1.08 -5.07 -13.98
CA HIS A 64 -1.33 -5.51 -12.61
C HIS A 64 -0.40 -4.80 -11.63
N VAL A 65 0.88 -4.66 -12.01
CA VAL A 65 1.91 -3.98 -11.20
C VAL A 65 1.55 -2.50 -10.98
N VAL A 66 1.15 -1.79 -12.04
CA VAL A 66 0.72 -0.39 -11.93
C VAL A 66 -0.52 -0.27 -11.05
N THR A 67 -1.51 -1.15 -11.24
CA THR A 67 -2.74 -1.15 -10.43
C THR A 67 -2.45 -1.44 -8.96
N LEU A 68 -1.61 -2.43 -8.67
CA LEU A 68 -1.14 -2.76 -7.33
C LEU A 68 -0.39 -1.58 -6.70
N GLY A 69 0.42 -0.88 -7.49
CA GLY A 69 1.10 0.34 -7.08
C GLY A 69 0.14 1.45 -6.65
N MET A 70 -0.95 1.65 -7.40
CA MET A 70 -2.00 2.61 -7.04
C MET A 70 -2.74 2.21 -5.76
N VAL A 71 -3.07 0.93 -5.59
CA VAL A 71 -3.69 0.40 -4.35
C VAL A 71 -2.76 0.59 -3.16
N ALA A 72 -1.46 0.31 -3.32
CA ALA A 72 -0.47 0.54 -2.29
C ALA A 72 -0.39 2.02 -1.87
N GLY A 73 -0.80 2.94 -2.75
CA GLY A 73 -0.95 4.39 -2.52
C GLY A 73 -1.88 4.76 -1.36
N ILE A 74 -2.76 3.85 -0.93
CA ILE A 74 -3.61 4.00 0.26
C ILE A 74 -2.74 3.81 1.51
N GLY A 75 -1.89 4.81 1.78
CA GLY A 75 -0.88 4.79 2.85
C GLY A 75 -1.31 5.48 4.14
N PHE A 76 -2.61 5.74 4.31
CA PHE A 76 -3.18 6.55 5.39
C PHE A 76 -2.56 6.30 6.77
N THR A 77 -2.54 5.05 7.24
CA THR A 77 -2.09 4.71 8.61
C THR A 77 -0.58 4.93 8.79
N VAL A 78 0.23 4.48 7.85
CA VAL A 78 1.69 4.66 7.88
C VAL A 78 2.04 6.14 7.74
N ALA A 79 1.35 6.87 6.88
CA ALA A 79 1.56 8.31 6.71
C ALA A 79 1.18 9.11 7.96
N LEU A 80 0.09 8.75 8.66
CA LEU A 80 -0.25 9.34 9.96
C LEU A 80 0.81 9.03 11.03
N PHE A 81 1.28 7.79 11.09
CA PHE A 81 2.35 7.40 12.01
C PHE A 81 3.62 8.22 11.77
N VAL A 82 4.07 8.33 10.51
CA VAL A 82 5.23 9.13 10.14
C VAL A 82 4.99 10.61 10.46
N SER A 83 3.79 11.14 10.24
CA SER A 83 3.46 12.53 10.57
C SER A 83 3.62 12.84 12.05
N VAL A 84 3.14 11.94 12.92
CA VAL A 84 3.25 12.11 14.38
C VAL A 84 4.67 11.87 14.87
N ALA A 85 5.41 10.95 14.24
CA ALA A 85 6.80 10.69 14.58
C ALA A 85 7.75 11.82 14.13
N ALA A 86 7.48 12.44 12.99
CA ALA A 86 8.32 13.49 12.41
C ALA A 86 8.16 14.84 13.11
N PHE A 87 6.94 15.17 13.57
CA PHE A 87 6.65 16.45 14.22
C PHE A 87 6.33 16.25 15.70
N LYS A 88 7.32 16.52 16.56
CA LYS A 88 7.19 16.40 18.02
C LYS A 88 6.42 17.55 18.67
N ILE A 89 6.31 18.69 17.99
CA ILE A 89 5.59 19.88 18.48
C ILE A 89 4.33 20.05 17.62
N PRO A 90 3.12 19.99 18.23
CA PRO A 90 1.87 20.22 17.52
C PRO A 90 1.85 21.61 16.90
N GLY A 91 1.48 21.69 15.63
CA GLY A 91 1.39 22.95 14.89
C GLY A 91 0.75 22.79 13.53
N THR A 92 0.51 23.91 12.86
CA THR A 92 -0.16 23.98 11.55
C THR A 92 0.50 23.11 10.48
N THR A 93 1.83 22.95 10.55
CA THR A 93 2.57 22.06 9.63
C THR A 93 2.18 20.60 9.81
N GLN A 94 2.10 20.10 11.05
CA GLN A 94 1.73 18.71 11.32
C GLN A 94 0.30 18.42 10.83
N ASP A 95 -0.61 19.36 11.05
CA ASP A 95 -1.99 19.25 10.59
C ASP A 95 -2.09 19.20 9.06
N SER A 96 -1.30 20.02 8.36
CA SER A 96 -1.24 19.97 6.89
C SER A 96 -0.73 18.63 6.35
N VAL A 97 0.24 17.99 7.02
CA VAL A 97 0.80 16.70 6.62
C VAL A 97 -0.20 15.56 6.89
N LYS A 98 -0.86 15.58 8.05
CA LYS A 98 -1.95 14.64 8.38
C LYS A 98 -3.13 14.76 7.40
N MET A 99 -3.47 15.97 6.97
CA MET A 99 -4.46 16.20 5.90
C MET A 99 -4.07 15.50 4.60
N GLY A 100 -2.78 15.54 4.21
CA GLY A 100 -2.29 14.83 3.03
C GLY A 100 -2.44 13.31 3.16
N ALA A 101 -2.18 12.77 4.36
CA ALA A 101 -2.39 11.36 4.67
C ALA A 101 -3.88 10.96 4.56
N LEU A 102 -4.80 11.81 5.04
CA LEU A 102 -6.25 11.57 4.91
C LEU A 102 -6.71 11.59 3.45
N LEU A 103 -6.21 12.53 2.65
CA LEU A 103 -6.56 12.60 1.23
C LEU A 103 -6.04 11.40 0.41
N SER A 104 -5.13 10.58 0.96
CA SER A 104 -4.70 9.34 0.31
C SER A 104 -5.82 8.31 0.12
N PHE A 105 -6.95 8.43 0.83
CA PHE A 105 -8.14 7.62 0.53
C PHE A 105 -8.66 7.86 -0.90
N GLY A 106 -8.38 9.02 -1.49
CA GLY A 106 -8.65 9.29 -2.91
C GLY A 106 -7.88 8.38 -3.88
N ALA A 107 -6.83 7.69 -3.41
CA ALA A 107 -6.12 6.69 -4.20
C ALA A 107 -6.99 5.46 -4.51
N ALA A 108 -7.92 5.08 -3.63
CA ALA A 108 -8.80 3.92 -3.83
C ALA A 108 -9.68 4.05 -5.08
N PRO A 109 -10.51 5.11 -5.26
CA PRO A 109 -11.30 5.25 -6.48
C PRO A 109 -10.41 5.43 -7.70
N LEU A 110 -9.27 6.11 -7.58
CA LEU A 110 -8.33 6.28 -8.69
C LEU A 110 -7.73 4.93 -9.14
N ALA A 111 -7.38 4.05 -8.19
CA ALA A 111 -6.90 2.70 -8.49
C ALA A 111 -7.98 1.87 -9.21
N VAL A 112 -9.24 1.96 -8.77
CA VAL A 112 -10.37 1.26 -9.43
C VAL A 112 -10.59 1.78 -10.85
N VAL A 113 -10.51 3.09 -11.07
CA VAL A 113 -10.63 3.69 -12.41
C VAL A 113 -9.49 3.21 -13.32
N ILE A 114 -8.25 3.23 -12.82
CA ILE A 114 -7.08 2.76 -13.58
C ILE A 114 -7.19 1.26 -13.89
N ALA A 115 -7.63 0.44 -12.93
CA ALA A 115 -7.86 -0.99 -13.13
C ALA A 115 -8.88 -1.26 -14.25
N LYS A 116 -9.97 -0.47 -14.27
CA LYS A 116 -10.99 -0.53 -15.33
C LYS A 116 -10.46 -0.09 -16.68
N ILE A 117 -9.74 1.03 -16.75
CA ILE A 117 -9.15 1.54 -18.00
C ILE A 117 -8.14 0.54 -18.57
N LEU A 118 -7.31 -0.05 -17.71
CA LEU A 118 -6.30 -1.03 -18.12
C LEU A 118 -6.86 -2.43 -18.38
N SER A 119 -8.17 -2.64 -18.17
CA SER A 119 -8.86 -3.92 -18.35
C SER A 119 -8.10 -5.07 -17.69
N VAL A 120 -7.77 -4.91 -16.41
CA VAL A 120 -7.16 -5.97 -15.60
C VAL A 120 -8.16 -7.14 -15.54
N ARG A 121 -7.92 -8.18 -16.35
CA ARG A 121 -8.71 -9.41 -16.30
C ARG A 121 -8.27 -10.19 -15.07
N PRO A 122 -9.20 -10.75 -14.27
CA PRO A 122 -8.84 -11.76 -13.29
C PRO A 122 -8.14 -12.90 -14.02
N GLY A 123 -6.83 -13.03 -13.84
CA GLY A 123 -6.11 -14.25 -14.18
C GLY A 123 -6.60 -15.33 -13.22
N GLU A 124 -7.18 -16.38 -13.77
CA GLU A 124 -7.75 -17.53 -13.07
C GLU A 124 -6.63 -18.39 -12.47
N LEU A 125 -5.82 -17.89 -11.53
CA LEU A 125 -4.73 -18.66 -10.89
C LEU A 125 -4.41 -18.20 -9.45
N VAL A 126 -5.40 -17.77 -8.67
CA VAL A 126 -5.22 -17.50 -7.21
C VAL A 126 -5.53 -18.75 -6.35
N GLY A 127 -5.83 -19.89 -6.99
CA GLY A 127 -6.14 -21.15 -6.30
C GLY A 127 -4.90 -21.96 -5.87
N ASP A 128 -3.82 -21.98 -6.65
CA ASP A 128 -2.76 -22.99 -6.47
C ASP A 128 -1.62 -22.57 -5.53
N GLU A 129 -1.31 -21.27 -5.41
CA GLU A 129 -0.14 -20.84 -4.62
C GLU A 129 -0.43 -20.82 -3.11
N VAL A 130 -1.69 -20.66 -2.69
CA VAL A 130 -2.09 -20.71 -1.28
C VAL A 130 -2.13 -22.17 -0.76
N GLU A 131 -2.43 -23.14 -1.63
CA GLU A 131 -2.35 -24.57 -1.29
C GLU A 131 -0.91 -25.10 -1.23
N ALA A 132 0.02 -24.49 -1.97
CA ALA A 132 1.43 -24.90 -1.99
C ALA A 132 2.19 -24.54 -0.69
N GLU A 133 1.91 -23.39 -0.06
CA GLU A 133 2.54 -23.03 1.23
C GLU A 133 1.82 -23.68 2.43
N SER A 134 0.50 -23.89 2.36
CA SER A 134 -0.22 -24.57 3.46
C SER A 134 0.05 -26.09 3.52
N GLY A 135 0.51 -26.70 2.42
CA GLY A 135 0.81 -28.13 2.35
C GLY A 135 2.22 -28.52 2.81
N SER A 136 3.20 -27.60 2.79
CA SER A 136 4.58 -27.94 3.20
C SER A 136 4.78 -27.93 4.71
N ASP A 137 4.07 -27.06 5.43
CA ASP A 137 4.24 -26.92 6.88
C ASP A 137 3.61 -28.09 7.67
N ILE A 138 2.52 -28.69 7.17
CA ILE A 138 1.86 -29.81 7.85
C ILE A 138 2.68 -31.12 7.76
N GLY A 139 3.47 -31.30 6.70
CA GLY A 139 4.24 -32.53 6.49
C GLY A 139 5.51 -32.63 7.34
N ALA A 140 6.08 -31.50 7.75
CA ALA A 140 7.33 -31.46 8.52
C ALA A 140 7.12 -31.76 10.02
N ASP A 141 5.97 -31.37 10.58
CA ASP A 141 5.70 -31.54 12.01
C ASP A 141 5.28 -32.99 12.38
N VAL A 142 4.72 -33.76 11.45
CA VAL A 142 4.31 -35.16 11.71
C VAL A 142 5.51 -36.12 11.72
N SER A 143 6.54 -35.87 10.91
CA SER A 143 7.73 -36.74 10.85
C SER A 143 8.70 -36.56 12.03
N ALA A 144 8.56 -35.50 12.83
CA ALA A 144 9.40 -35.26 14.00
C ALA A 144 8.80 -35.83 15.30
N ALA A 145 7.60 -36.42 15.23
CA ALA A 145 6.86 -36.97 16.37
C ALA A 145 6.79 -38.50 16.40
N GLU A 146 7.43 -39.21 15.46
CA GLU A 146 7.65 -40.67 15.49
C GLU A 146 9.10 -41.05 15.77
#